data_AF-A0A6A5QML9-F1
#
_entry.id   AF-A0A6A5QML9-F1
#
_cell.length_a   1.000
_cell.length_b   1.000
_cell.length_c   1.000
_cell.angle_alpha   90.00
_cell.angle_beta   90.00
_cell.angle_gamma   90.00
#
_symmetry.space_group_name_H-M   'P 1'
#
loop_
_entity.id
_entity.type
_entity.pdbx_description
1 polymer ?
#
loop_
_entity_poly.entity_id
_entity_poly.type
_entity_poly.pdbx_seq_one_letter_code
_entity_poly.pdbx_strand_id
1 'polypeptide(L)'
;MGMNISILQTEKQFNWAPNNEAMYVVLNPNKTNAWGEMRGYRIVPGRSDIHLSTLNSPWSLKNSEFAKTHLAVSRQHDTEVFANSVQNANLPWAPQQDFSKFFDGESIEDEDLVVWFNLGMHHYTRSEDVPVTLYTEAYSSIVFAPQNFFDRAQDGDLLNRRWIEVNASTGDLTYKTYGVGLEIFPVQLSEPAEQILGVVNV
;
A
#
# COMPACT_ATOMS: atom_id res chain seq x y z
N MET A 1 19.71 -18.90 14.26
CA MET A 1 18.40 -18.78 13.58
C MET A 1 18.55 -17.62 12.61
N GLY A 2 18.54 -17.90 11.30
CA GLY A 2 18.73 -16.88 10.25
C GLY A 2 17.48 -16.80 9.39
N MET A 3 17.18 -15.62 8.85
CA MET A 3 16.12 -15.49 7.84
C MET A 3 16.58 -16.13 6.53
N ASN A 4 15.66 -16.83 5.86
CA ASN A 4 15.90 -17.29 4.49
C ASN A 4 15.57 -16.13 3.54
N ILE A 5 16.55 -15.72 2.72
CA ILE A 5 16.40 -14.63 1.76
C ILE A 5 16.49 -15.23 0.36
N SER A 6 15.47 -14.97 -0.45
CA SER A 6 15.42 -15.37 -1.86
C SER A 6 15.11 -14.17 -2.74
N ILE A 7 15.87 -13.99 -3.82
CA ILE A 7 15.60 -12.98 -4.84
C ILE A 7 14.73 -13.60 -5.93
N LEU A 8 13.67 -12.90 -6.32
CA LEU A 8 12.82 -13.29 -7.43
C LEU A 8 13.50 -12.88 -8.73
N GLN A 9 13.78 -13.85 -9.61
CA GLN A 9 14.61 -13.62 -10.81
C GLN A 9 13.79 -13.31 -12.06
N THR A 10 12.59 -13.86 -12.14
CA THR A 10 11.69 -13.72 -13.30
C THR A 10 10.34 -13.20 -12.86
N GLU A 11 9.61 -12.64 -13.81
CA GLU A 11 8.23 -12.18 -13.62
C GLU A 11 7.37 -13.24 -12.95
N LYS A 12 6.48 -12.80 -12.05
CA LYS A 12 5.68 -13.73 -11.25
C LYS A 12 4.42 -13.12 -10.69
N GLN A 13 3.34 -13.91 -10.71
CA GLN A 13 2.15 -13.70 -9.89
C GLN A 13 2.20 -14.62 -8.67
N PHE A 14 1.83 -14.11 -7.49
CA PHE A 14 1.90 -14.87 -6.25
C PHE A 14 0.97 -14.32 -5.16
N ASN A 15 0.77 -15.14 -4.13
CA ASN A 15 -0.01 -14.81 -2.97
C ASN A 15 0.88 -14.57 -1.75
N TRP A 16 0.38 -13.77 -0.80
CA TRP A 16 0.94 -13.67 0.54
C TRP A 16 1.20 -15.04 1.17
N ALA A 17 2.33 -15.16 1.87
CA ALA A 17 2.67 -16.35 2.62
C ALA A 17 1.69 -16.54 3.79
N PRO A 18 1.26 -17.77 4.08
CA PRO A 18 0.46 -18.06 5.26
C PRO A 18 1.12 -17.53 6.53
N ASN A 19 0.31 -17.14 7.52
CA ASN A 19 0.80 -16.66 8.81
C ASN A 19 1.75 -15.43 8.73
N ASN A 20 1.75 -14.70 7.60
CA ASN A 20 2.65 -13.56 7.37
C ASN A 20 4.13 -13.90 7.61
N GLU A 21 4.54 -15.14 7.32
CA GLU A 21 5.90 -15.61 7.60
C GLU A 21 6.96 -15.11 6.60
N ALA A 22 6.52 -14.43 5.53
CA ALA A 22 7.39 -13.83 4.53
C ALA A 22 7.28 -12.30 4.50
N MET A 23 8.39 -11.65 4.14
CA MET A 23 8.45 -10.22 3.87
C MET A 23 8.75 -10.01 2.38
N TYR A 24 8.00 -9.11 1.75
CA TYR A 24 8.14 -8.81 0.33
C TYR A 24 8.73 -7.41 0.18
N VAL A 25 9.89 -7.31 -0.46
CA VAL A 25 10.65 -6.06 -0.52
C VAL A 25 11.11 -5.81 -1.94
N VAL A 26 10.81 -4.62 -2.46
CA VAL A 26 11.41 -4.11 -3.70
C VAL A 26 12.74 -3.48 -3.32
N LEU A 27 13.83 -4.05 -3.79
CA LEU A 27 15.20 -3.69 -3.43
C LEU A 27 15.92 -3.06 -4.62
N ASN A 28 16.85 -2.14 -4.34
CA ASN A 28 17.85 -1.71 -5.29
C ASN A 28 19.18 -2.41 -4.96
N PRO A 29 19.65 -3.38 -5.78
CA PRO A 29 20.87 -4.13 -5.48
C PRO A 29 22.14 -3.27 -5.58
N ASN A 30 22.07 -2.14 -6.28
CA ASN A 30 23.19 -1.23 -6.53
C ASN A 30 23.36 -0.14 -5.47
N LYS A 31 22.48 -0.08 -4.46
CA LYS A 31 22.50 0.95 -3.42
C LYS A 31 22.35 0.34 -2.03
N THR A 32 23.34 0.59 -1.18
CA THR A 32 23.35 0.15 0.21
C THR A 32 23.25 1.31 1.19
N ASN A 33 22.75 1.03 2.39
CA ASN A 33 22.80 1.96 3.52
C ASN A 33 24.18 1.91 4.21
N ALA A 34 24.37 2.71 5.26
CA ALA A 34 25.62 2.78 6.02
C ALA A 34 26.05 1.44 6.67
N TRP A 35 25.15 0.47 6.72
CA TRP A 35 25.34 -0.86 7.31
C TRP A 35 25.64 -1.94 6.26
N GLY A 36 25.72 -1.58 4.98
CA GLY A 36 25.96 -2.51 3.87
C GLY A 36 24.71 -3.26 3.39
N GLU A 37 23.53 -2.93 3.92
CA GLU A 37 22.27 -3.56 3.53
C GLU A 37 21.67 -2.89 2.29
N MET A 38 21.11 -3.69 1.38
CA MET A 38 20.41 -3.17 0.19
C MET A 38 19.22 -2.28 0.60
N ARG A 39 19.09 -1.13 -0.05
CA ARG A 39 18.00 -0.19 0.18
C ARG A 39 16.73 -0.65 -0.54
N GLY A 40 15.59 -0.57 0.12
CA GLY A 40 14.33 -0.87 -0.53
C GLY A 40 13.08 -0.45 0.22
N TYR A 41 11.93 -0.78 -0.35
CA TYR A 41 10.63 -0.59 0.26
C TYR A 41 9.94 -1.95 0.40
N ARG A 42 9.51 -2.24 1.61
CA ARG A 42 8.69 -3.39 1.94
C ARG A 42 7.23 -3.10 1.60
N ILE A 43 6.58 -4.10 1.04
CA ILE A 43 5.15 -4.15 0.84
C ILE A 43 4.54 -4.89 2.03
N VAL A 44 3.75 -4.18 2.83
CA VAL A 44 3.16 -4.68 4.07
C VAL A 44 1.66 -4.87 3.84
N PRO A 45 1.15 -6.13 3.87
CA PRO A 45 -0.29 -6.36 3.82
C PRO A 45 -0.97 -5.70 5.03
N GLY A 46 -2.08 -5.02 4.78
CA GLY A 46 -2.95 -4.45 5.80
C GLY A 46 -4.25 -5.25 5.93
N ARG A 47 -5.41 -4.57 5.93
CA ARG A 47 -6.70 -5.23 6.08
C ARG A 47 -7.24 -5.69 4.74
N SER A 48 -7.89 -6.85 4.74
CA SER A 48 -8.64 -7.39 3.58
C SER A 48 -7.79 -7.44 2.30
N ASP A 49 -6.53 -7.86 2.40
CA ASP A 49 -5.72 -8.14 1.21
C ASP A 49 -6.14 -9.50 0.65
N ILE A 50 -7.08 -9.46 -0.28
CA ILE A 50 -7.68 -10.65 -0.87
C ILE A 50 -7.59 -10.62 -2.39
N HIS A 51 -7.69 -11.79 -3.00
CA HIS A 51 -7.89 -11.95 -4.44
C HIS A 51 -9.25 -12.61 -4.71
N LEU A 52 -9.63 -12.71 -5.99
CA LEU A 52 -10.87 -13.36 -6.40
C LEU A 52 -10.89 -14.83 -5.93
N SER A 53 -11.98 -15.28 -5.30
CA SER A 53 -12.13 -16.68 -4.89
C SER A 53 -12.38 -17.61 -6.09
N THR A 54 -13.08 -17.12 -7.12
CA THR A 54 -13.45 -17.88 -8.31
C THR A 54 -12.40 -17.75 -9.41
N LEU A 55 -11.35 -18.57 -9.35
CA LEU A 55 -10.23 -18.50 -10.29
C LEU A 55 -10.56 -18.99 -11.71
N ASN A 56 -11.57 -19.86 -11.85
CA ASN A 56 -11.98 -20.51 -13.10
C ASN A 56 -13.43 -20.18 -13.47
N SER A 57 -13.78 -18.89 -13.48
CA SER A 57 -15.12 -18.45 -13.89
C SER A 57 -15.31 -18.61 -15.41
N PRO A 58 -16.40 -19.25 -15.88
CA PRO A 58 -16.70 -19.37 -17.31
C PRO A 58 -17.11 -18.03 -17.94
N TRP A 59 -17.34 -17.00 -17.12
CA TRP A 59 -17.84 -15.69 -17.57
C TRP A 59 -16.75 -14.63 -17.68
N SER A 60 -15.79 -14.59 -16.74
CA SER A 60 -14.69 -13.63 -16.81
C SER A 60 -13.50 -14.16 -17.60
N LEU A 61 -13.23 -15.47 -17.54
CA LEU A 61 -12.10 -16.11 -18.24
C LEU A 61 -10.81 -15.30 -18.07
N LYS A 62 -10.35 -14.64 -19.14
CA LYS A 62 -9.10 -13.86 -19.18
C LYS A 62 -9.28 -12.36 -18.94
N ASN A 63 -10.51 -11.85 -18.91
CA ASN A 63 -10.74 -10.41 -18.77
C ASN A 63 -10.48 -9.86 -17.36
N SER A 64 -10.22 -10.74 -16.39
CA SER A 64 -9.96 -10.40 -14.99
C SER A 64 -8.78 -11.19 -14.40
N GLU A 65 -7.80 -11.58 -15.23
CA GLU A 65 -6.60 -12.31 -14.76
C GLU A 65 -5.87 -11.57 -13.64
N PHE A 66 -5.79 -10.24 -13.73
CA PHE A 66 -5.15 -9.39 -12.72
C PHE A 66 -5.70 -9.58 -11.31
N ALA A 67 -6.96 -9.99 -11.16
CA ALA A 67 -7.64 -10.12 -9.87
C ALA A 67 -7.43 -11.50 -9.19
N LYS A 68 -6.71 -12.44 -9.82
CA LYS A 68 -6.61 -13.84 -9.37
C LYS A 68 -5.51 -14.10 -8.34
N THR A 69 -4.62 -13.14 -8.10
CA THR A 69 -3.53 -13.24 -7.13
C THR A 69 -3.48 -12.01 -6.25
N HIS A 70 -2.79 -12.08 -5.11
CA HIS A 70 -2.62 -10.90 -4.25
C HIS A 70 -1.66 -9.88 -4.87
N LEU A 71 -0.57 -10.38 -5.45
CA LEU A 71 0.52 -9.59 -6.00
C LEU A 71 0.99 -10.16 -7.33
N ALA A 72 1.55 -9.28 -8.14
CA ALA A 72 2.39 -9.66 -9.26
C ALA A 72 3.53 -8.66 -9.46
N VAL A 73 4.62 -9.14 -10.04
CA VAL A 73 5.76 -8.31 -10.47
C VAL A 73 6.07 -8.64 -11.91
N SER A 74 6.11 -7.61 -12.76
CA SER A 74 6.53 -7.68 -14.16
C SER A 74 7.64 -6.67 -14.42
N ARG A 75 8.35 -6.84 -15.53
CA ARG A 75 9.21 -5.78 -16.05
C ARG A 75 8.34 -4.62 -16.55
N GLN A 76 8.84 -3.39 -16.46
CA GLN A 76 8.15 -2.24 -17.03
C GLN A 76 8.28 -2.23 -18.56
N HIS A 77 7.15 -2.00 -19.23
CA HIS A 77 7.09 -1.69 -20.66
C HIS A 77 6.09 -0.58 -20.95
N ASP A 78 6.42 0.31 -21.88
CA ASP A 78 5.52 1.39 -22.32
C ASP A 78 4.24 0.87 -23.01
N THR A 79 4.27 -0.37 -23.49
CA THR A 79 3.11 -1.06 -24.09
C THR A 79 2.19 -1.72 -23.07
N GLU A 80 2.56 -1.75 -21.78
CA GLU A 80 1.88 -2.46 -20.70
C GLU A 80 1.30 -1.51 -19.63
N VAL A 81 0.72 -0.40 -20.10
CA VAL A 81 0.29 0.72 -19.25
C VAL A 81 -0.78 0.33 -18.22
N PHE A 82 -1.67 -0.61 -18.58
CA PHE A 82 -2.81 -0.99 -17.76
C PHE A 82 -2.93 -2.51 -17.63
N ALA A 83 -3.26 -2.99 -16.43
CA ALA A 83 -3.61 -4.41 -16.21
C ALA A 83 -4.98 -4.81 -16.80
N ASN A 84 -5.79 -3.84 -17.23
CA ASN A 84 -7.11 -4.05 -17.81
C ASN A 84 -7.48 -2.94 -18.80
N SER A 85 -8.59 -3.12 -19.52
CA SER A 85 -9.20 -2.11 -20.40
C SER A 85 -10.70 -2.09 -20.17
N VAL A 86 -11.34 -0.92 -20.25
CA VAL A 86 -12.81 -0.82 -20.25
C VAL A 86 -13.48 -1.71 -21.30
N GLN A 87 -12.80 -1.98 -22.42
CA GLN A 87 -13.34 -2.83 -23.50
C GLN A 87 -13.36 -4.32 -23.13
N ASN A 88 -12.65 -4.73 -22.08
CA ASN A 88 -12.63 -6.11 -21.61
C ASN A 88 -13.98 -6.57 -21.02
N ALA A 89 -14.85 -5.64 -20.61
CA ALA A 89 -16.10 -5.93 -19.93
C ALA A 89 -16.99 -6.93 -20.68
N ASN A 90 -17.03 -6.83 -22.01
CA ASN A 90 -17.85 -7.70 -22.88
C ASN A 90 -17.02 -8.65 -23.74
N LEU A 91 -15.70 -8.75 -23.51
CA LEU A 91 -14.78 -9.55 -24.32
C LEU A 91 -14.02 -10.59 -23.48
N PRO A 92 -14.70 -11.53 -22.79
CA PRO A 92 -14.02 -12.49 -21.90
C PRO A 92 -13.11 -13.48 -22.63
N TRP A 93 -13.44 -13.86 -23.88
CA TRP A 93 -12.62 -14.78 -24.69
C TRP A 93 -11.46 -14.10 -25.43
N ALA A 94 -11.57 -12.80 -25.68
CA ALA A 94 -10.61 -12.02 -26.46
C ALA A 94 -10.45 -10.61 -25.86
N PRO A 95 -9.99 -10.50 -24.60
CA PRO A 95 -9.84 -9.20 -23.96
C PRO A 95 -8.85 -8.35 -24.76
N GLN A 96 -9.13 -7.05 -24.85
CA GLN A 96 -8.20 -6.10 -25.46
C GLN A 96 -6.89 -6.07 -24.68
N GLN A 97 -6.98 -6.10 -23.35
CA GLN A 97 -5.84 -6.14 -22.44
C GLN A 97 -5.87 -7.44 -21.65
N ASP A 98 -4.93 -8.34 -21.91
CA ASP A 98 -4.82 -9.64 -21.23
C ASP A 98 -3.63 -9.59 -20.26
N PHE A 99 -3.90 -9.41 -18.97
CA PHE A 99 -2.85 -9.31 -17.94
C PHE A 99 -1.98 -10.57 -17.86
N SER A 100 -2.48 -11.74 -18.28
CA SER A 100 -1.66 -12.97 -18.28
C SER A 100 -0.47 -12.89 -19.25
N LYS A 101 -0.49 -11.96 -20.21
CA LYS A 101 0.59 -11.78 -21.19
C LYS A 101 1.80 -11.01 -20.66
N PHE A 102 1.67 -10.32 -19.52
CA PHE A 102 2.78 -9.60 -18.85
C PHE A 102 3.75 -10.55 -18.12
N PHE A 103 3.59 -11.86 -18.29
CA PHE A 103 4.35 -12.88 -17.58
C PHE A 103 4.86 -13.90 -18.59
N ASP A 104 5.71 -13.43 -19.51
CA ASP A 104 6.28 -14.23 -20.59
C ASP A 104 7.67 -14.80 -20.25
N GLY A 105 8.13 -14.54 -19.01
CA GLY A 105 9.33 -15.14 -18.44
C GLY A 105 10.55 -14.23 -18.51
N GLU A 106 10.35 -12.93 -18.69
CA GLU A 106 11.44 -11.96 -18.62
C GLU A 106 12.16 -11.97 -17.26
N SER A 107 13.44 -11.57 -17.32
CA SER A 107 14.23 -11.29 -16.13
C SER A 107 13.73 -10.00 -15.48
N ILE A 108 13.69 -10.01 -14.15
CA ILE A 108 13.38 -8.82 -13.33
C ILE A 108 14.55 -8.46 -12.39
N GLU A 109 15.71 -9.09 -12.56
CA GLU A 109 16.92 -8.75 -11.80
C GLU A 109 17.52 -7.43 -12.30
N ASP A 110 17.57 -6.42 -11.43
CA ASP A 110 18.13 -5.08 -11.71
C ASP A 110 17.50 -4.35 -12.91
N GLU A 111 16.21 -4.59 -13.13
CA GLU A 111 15.40 -3.95 -14.17
C GLU A 111 14.42 -2.92 -13.58
N ASP A 112 13.76 -2.15 -14.45
CA ASP A 112 12.61 -1.34 -14.03
C ASP A 112 11.39 -2.25 -13.83
N LEU A 113 10.77 -2.14 -12.65
CA LEU A 113 9.77 -3.08 -12.17
C LEU A 113 8.43 -2.40 -11.94
N VAL A 114 7.36 -3.10 -12.32
CA VAL A 114 6.00 -2.75 -11.90
C VAL A 114 5.51 -3.80 -10.91
N VAL A 115 5.09 -3.33 -9.73
CA VAL A 115 4.36 -4.17 -8.77
C VAL A 115 2.87 -3.91 -8.90
N TRP A 116 2.15 -4.96 -9.24
CA TRP A 116 0.69 -4.99 -9.29
C TRP A 116 0.17 -5.60 -7.99
N PHE A 117 -0.76 -4.93 -7.31
CA PHE A 117 -1.34 -5.43 -6.07
C PHE A 117 -2.86 -5.22 -6.06
N ASN A 118 -3.57 -6.14 -5.43
CA ASN A 118 -5.02 -6.07 -5.30
C ASN A 118 -5.43 -5.67 -3.88
N LEU A 119 -6.41 -4.78 -3.82
CA LEU A 119 -7.18 -4.47 -2.62
C LEU A 119 -8.63 -4.89 -2.90
N GLY A 120 -9.27 -5.58 -1.96
CA GLY A 120 -10.60 -6.13 -2.19
C GLY A 120 -11.30 -6.53 -0.90
N MET A 121 -12.47 -7.16 -1.02
CA MET A 121 -13.15 -7.78 0.11
C MET A 121 -14.10 -8.91 -0.34
N HIS A 122 -14.35 -9.88 0.54
CA HIS A 122 -15.45 -10.82 0.39
C HIS A 122 -16.68 -10.23 1.08
N HIS A 123 -17.54 -9.59 0.31
CA HIS A 123 -18.70 -8.88 0.84
C HIS A 123 -19.92 -9.80 0.94
N TYR A 124 -20.12 -10.41 2.11
CA TYR A 124 -21.36 -11.10 2.46
C TYR A 124 -22.27 -10.14 3.24
N THR A 125 -23.26 -9.58 2.56
CA THR A 125 -24.13 -8.51 3.08
C THR A 125 -24.96 -8.96 4.28
N ARG A 126 -25.24 -8.04 5.19
CA ARG A 126 -26.06 -8.24 6.40
C ARG A 126 -27.05 -7.11 6.62
N SER A 127 -27.85 -7.18 7.69
CA SER A 127 -28.85 -6.15 8.03
C SER A 127 -28.26 -4.75 8.15
N GLU A 128 -27.03 -4.66 8.67
CA GLU A 128 -26.31 -3.40 8.88
C GLU A 128 -25.80 -2.75 7.59
N ASP A 129 -25.99 -3.38 6.42
CA ASP A 129 -25.73 -2.79 5.09
C ASP A 129 -26.93 -2.01 4.54
N VAL A 130 -28.07 -2.00 5.24
CA VAL A 130 -29.26 -1.26 4.83
C VAL A 130 -29.36 0.04 5.63
N PRO A 131 -29.52 1.20 4.98
CA PRO A 131 -29.69 1.41 3.54
C PRO A 131 -28.36 1.51 2.76
N VAL A 132 -27.23 1.61 3.46
CA VAL A 132 -25.90 1.84 2.88
C VAL A 132 -24.87 1.05 3.66
N THR A 133 -23.96 0.39 2.95
CA THR A 133 -22.79 -0.29 3.53
C THR A 133 -21.89 0.67 4.31
N LEU A 134 -21.37 0.21 5.44
CA LEU A 134 -20.54 1.02 6.32
C LEU A 134 -19.06 0.99 5.92
N TYR A 135 -18.46 2.17 5.74
CA TYR A 135 -17.01 2.31 5.50
C TYR A 135 -16.14 1.80 6.66
N THR A 136 -16.70 1.69 7.87
CA THR A 136 -15.99 1.19 9.05
C THR A 136 -15.53 -0.26 8.92
N GLU A 137 -16.19 -1.05 8.05
CA GLU A 137 -15.87 -2.45 7.82
C GLU A 137 -15.53 -2.76 6.35
N ALA A 138 -16.11 -2.03 5.40
CA ALA A 138 -15.82 -2.16 3.98
C ALA A 138 -14.57 -1.37 3.59
N TYR A 139 -13.40 -1.80 4.07
CA TYR A 139 -12.12 -1.23 3.69
C TYR A 139 -11.02 -2.27 3.52
N SER A 140 -10.06 -1.93 2.67
CA SER A 140 -8.86 -2.70 2.39
C SER A 140 -7.67 -1.75 2.33
N SER A 141 -6.46 -2.22 2.64
CA SER A 141 -5.28 -1.33 2.74
C SER A 141 -3.98 -2.10 2.60
N ILE A 142 -2.98 -1.44 2.03
CA ILE A 142 -1.57 -1.89 2.02
C ILE A 142 -0.67 -0.73 2.45
N VAL A 143 0.53 -1.03 2.94
CA VAL A 143 1.52 -0.01 3.32
C VAL A 143 2.85 -0.29 2.62
N PHE A 144 3.43 0.75 2.01
CA PHE A 144 4.81 0.74 1.57
C PHE A 144 5.69 1.34 2.66
N ALA A 145 6.53 0.51 3.28
CA ALA A 145 7.38 0.90 4.39
C ALA A 145 8.85 0.84 3.99
N PRO A 146 9.69 1.85 4.32
CA PRO A 146 11.13 1.77 4.08
C PRO A 146 11.73 0.52 4.77
N GLN A 147 12.51 -0.27 4.04
CA GLN A 147 13.25 -1.42 4.55
C GLN A 147 14.73 -1.22 4.22
N ASN A 148 15.54 -0.93 5.25
CA ASN A 148 16.95 -0.58 5.08
C ASN A 148 17.22 0.59 4.10
N PHE A 149 16.18 1.33 3.68
CA PHE A 149 16.32 2.44 2.73
C PHE A 149 17.16 3.59 3.28
N PHE A 150 17.01 3.86 4.57
CA PHE A 150 17.72 4.90 5.31
C PHE A 150 18.69 4.28 6.31
N ASP A 151 19.65 5.08 6.78
CA ASP A 151 20.64 4.66 7.77
C ASP A 151 20.06 4.63 9.20
N ARG A 152 18.90 5.30 9.40
CA ARG A 152 18.15 5.41 10.66
C ARG A 152 16.70 5.85 10.42
N ALA A 153 15.87 5.82 11.46
CA ALA A 153 14.52 6.36 11.42
C ALA A 153 14.50 7.85 11.00
N GLN A 154 13.49 8.23 10.19
CA GLN A 154 13.38 9.55 9.55
C GLN A 154 12.43 10.51 10.29
N ASP A 155 12.00 10.16 11.50
CA ASP A 155 11.18 11.00 12.37
C ASP A 155 12.01 11.80 13.38
N GLY A 156 13.33 11.58 13.41
CA GLY A 156 14.26 12.15 14.38
C GLY A 156 14.46 13.67 14.29
N ASP A 157 14.04 14.30 13.21
CA ASP A 157 14.10 15.75 12.96
C ASP A 157 12.72 16.44 13.06
N LEU A 158 11.65 15.69 13.32
CA LEU A 158 10.33 16.26 13.56
C LEU A 158 10.37 17.17 14.79
N LEU A 159 9.94 18.43 14.62
CA LEU A 159 9.86 19.41 15.69
C LEU A 159 8.65 19.19 16.60
N ASN A 160 7.61 18.52 16.10
CA ASN A 160 6.37 18.20 16.82
C ASN A 160 6.57 17.05 17.81
N ARG A 161 7.53 17.20 18.72
CA ARG A 161 7.86 16.25 19.78
C ARG A 161 8.27 16.96 21.07
N ARG A 162 8.19 16.26 22.19
CA ARG A 162 8.72 16.74 23.48
C ARG A 162 9.65 15.70 24.08
N TRP A 163 10.82 16.15 24.51
CA TRP A 163 11.75 15.33 25.29
C TRP A 163 11.66 15.77 26.74
N ILE A 164 11.25 14.88 27.63
CA ILE A 164 11.00 15.19 29.05
C ILE A 164 12.04 14.45 29.88
N GLU A 165 12.74 15.16 30.75
CA GLU A 165 13.72 14.61 31.68
C GLU A 165 13.23 14.82 33.11
N VAL A 166 13.31 13.76 33.92
CA VAL A 166 12.96 13.78 35.34
C VAL A 166 14.22 13.87 36.15
N ASN A 167 14.31 14.86 37.04
CA ASN A 167 15.34 14.88 38.06
C ASN A 167 14.99 13.84 39.13
N ALA A 168 15.75 12.75 39.20
CA ALA A 168 15.48 11.65 40.12
C ALA A 168 15.60 12.02 41.61
N SER A 169 16.29 13.12 41.95
CA SER A 169 16.49 13.55 43.33
C SER A 169 15.44 14.57 43.78
N THR A 170 15.04 15.49 42.91
CA THR A 170 14.06 16.55 43.26
C THR A 170 12.64 16.23 42.80
N GLY A 171 12.49 15.32 41.83
CA GLY A 171 11.22 15.04 41.16
C GLY A 171 10.85 16.06 40.08
N ASP A 172 11.68 17.09 39.85
CA ASP A 172 11.38 18.15 38.88
C ASP A 172 11.43 17.63 37.44
N LEU A 173 10.57 18.21 36.60
CA LEU A 173 10.52 17.92 35.16
C LEU A 173 11.14 19.06 34.37
N THR A 174 12.04 18.71 33.46
CA THR A 174 12.49 19.62 32.40
C THR A 174 12.04 19.09 31.04
N TYR A 175 11.84 19.98 30.08
CA TYR A 175 11.38 19.58 28.75
C TYR A 175 12.04 20.39 27.64
N LYS A 176 12.30 19.74 26.50
CA LYS A 176 12.70 20.38 25.24
C LYS A 176 11.51 20.38 24.28
N THR A 177 11.14 21.55 23.78
CA THR A 177 9.99 21.77 22.87
C THR A 177 10.38 21.87 21.40
N TYR A 178 11.68 21.95 21.10
CA TYR A 178 12.19 22.11 19.73
C TYR A 178 11.56 23.28 18.95
N GLY A 179 11.19 24.36 19.65
CA GLY A 179 10.58 25.55 19.05
C GLY A 179 9.06 25.47 18.85
N VAL A 180 8.42 24.34 19.19
CA VAL A 180 6.97 24.17 19.05
C VAL A 180 6.27 24.51 20.38
N GLY A 181 5.64 25.70 20.40
CA GLY A 181 4.81 26.15 21.50
C GLY A 181 3.52 25.33 21.67
N LEU A 182 2.86 25.48 22.81
CA LEU A 182 1.48 25.03 23.04
C LEU A 182 0.63 26.26 23.31
N GLU A 183 0.56 27.13 22.30
CA GLU A 183 -0.23 28.35 22.40
C GLU A 183 -1.71 28.00 22.50
N ILE A 184 -2.40 28.71 23.39
CA ILE A 184 -3.84 28.56 23.58
C ILE A 184 -4.46 29.82 23.01
N PHE A 185 -5.25 29.66 21.95
CA PHE A 185 -5.98 30.74 21.31
C PHE A 185 -7.41 30.31 20.97
N PRO A 186 -8.37 31.24 20.94
CA PRO A 186 -9.72 30.93 20.49
C PRO A 186 -9.71 30.45 19.03
N VAL A 187 -10.42 29.36 18.75
CA VAL A 187 -10.66 28.87 17.39
C VAL A 187 -12.15 29.01 17.10
N GLN A 188 -12.49 29.54 15.94
CA GLN A 188 -13.86 29.54 15.45
C GLN A 188 -14.09 28.28 14.61
N LEU A 189 -15.03 27.45 15.03
CA LEU A 189 -15.51 26.31 14.26
C LEU A 189 -16.77 26.74 13.52
N SER A 190 -16.62 27.23 12.29
CA SER A 190 -17.76 27.57 11.43
C SER A 190 -18.36 26.32 10.80
N GLU A 191 -19.65 26.36 10.48
CA GLU A 191 -20.29 25.29 9.72
C GLU A 191 -19.68 25.26 8.30
N PRO A 192 -19.15 24.11 7.83
CA PRO A 192 -18.50 24.03 6.51
C PRO A 192 -19.43 24.41 5.34
N ALA A 193 -20.74 24.25 5.52
CA ALA A 193 -21.76 24.56 4.52
C ALA A 193 -21.93 26.07 4.26
N GLU A 194 -21.54 26.94 5.19
CA GLU A 194 -21.67 28.40 5.05
C GLU A 194 -20.77 28.99 3.95
N GLN A 195 -19.74 28.25 3.49
CA GLN A 195 -18.84 28.70 2.42
C GLN A 195 -19.15 28.11 1.04
N ILE A 196 -19.98 27.06 0.96
CA ILE A 196 -20.28 26.37 -0.32
C ILE A 196 -21.47 27.03 -1.03
N LEU A 197 -22.38 27.65 -0.27
CA LEU A 197 -23.49 28.42 -0.82
C LEU A 197 -23.15 29.90 -0.67
N GLY A 198 -22.43 30.45 -1.66
CA GLY A 198 -22.40 31.89 -1.83
C GLY A 198 -23.83 32.41 -1.80
N VAL A 199 -24.14 33.28 -0.84
CA VAL A 199 -25.46 33.92 -0.73
C VAL A 199 -25.67 34.69 -2.03
N VAL A 200 -26.40 34.11 -2.98
CA VAL A 200 -26.94 34.85 -4.11
C VAL A 200 -28.05 35.70 -3.54
N ASN A 201 -27.74 36.95 -3.22
CA ASN A 201 -28.75 37.95 -2.92
C ASN A 201 -29.62 38.11 -4.18
N VAL A 202 -30.85 37.63 -4.11
CA VAL A 202 -31.93 37.93 -5.08
C VAL A 202 -32.62 39.21 -4.64
#